data_AF-A0A9P4WIQ2-F1
#
_entry.id   AF-A0A9P4WIQ2-F1
#
_cell.length_a   1.000
_cell.length_b   1.000
_cell.length_c   1.000
_cell.angle_alpha   90.00
_cell.angle_beta   90.00
_cell.angle_gamma   90.00
#
_symmetry.space_group_name_H-M   'P 1'
#
loop_
_entity.id
_entity.type
_entity.pdbx_description
1 polymer ?
#
loop_
_entity_poly.entity_id
_entity_poly.type
_entity_poly.pdbx_seq_one_letter_code
_entity_poly.pdbx_strand_id
1 'polypeptide(L)'
;MAAYSENGYMLIALALRFATQLGLHTATDQLLAMHHNQDLPGTEERGLYRLQRVWHGICNLELFFSLDGGHIPRVTPRTTPRKIRALLSHAECTAVDIRLLSQVELNLIRTDAYSDILRYGGASLLGDESTIRTKVHDTTTELSLWLNEWTKVVSKEPVEHQRELALLNLHIQYDWALITLHLKAVSASGIENVAIMNDFQKEMIQRAKEASTRHLRHLLTVSTSPTSPSGSAPAYLNTFKWTMDYVWAKGAFSILLVLRLSVLLRDPVPHILSLLRDAHRVLEELKKVTIGYIPYFQILQTSIEKCEAAIVDYSAQQDIADPSLAVSGPAESDFQGYAPNQFTFEWDFPGLNLKHMPLGWQDLFVDIDNLF
;
A
#
# COMPACT_ATOMS: atom_id res chain seq x y z
N MET A 1 -1.60 -15.43 15.40
CA MET A 1 -2.08 -14.79 16.64
C MET A 1 -1.29 -13.54 17.01
N ALA A 2 0.05 -13.56 17.00
CA ALA A 2 0.84 -12.35 17.33
C ALA A 2 0.53 -11.11 16.47
N ALA A 3 0.42 -11.28 15.15
CA ALA A 3 0.14 -10.19 14.23
C ALA A 3 -1.34 -9.74 14.17
N TYR A 4 -2.18 -10.29 15.06
CA TYR A 4 -3.62 -9.96 15.21
C TYR A 4 -3.90 -9.27 16.56
N SER A 5 -2.88 -8.80 17.26
CA SER A 5 -3.04 -8.09 18.53
C SER A 5 -2.68 -6.62 18.39
N GLU A 6 -3.26 -5.76 19.23
CA GLU A 6 -2.93 -4.33 19.34
C GLU A 6 -1.41 -4.10 19.53
N ASN A 7 -0.68 -5.10 20.06
CA ASN A 7 0.76 -5.08 20.25
C ASN A 7 1.55 -5.87 19.18
N GLY A 8 1.00 -5.98 17.95
CA GLY A 8 1.57 -6.77 16.87
C GLY A 8 3.05 -6.48 16.61
N TYR A 9 3.43 -5.20 16.61
CA TYR A 9 4.83 -4.77 16.44
C TYR A 9 5.76 -5.31 17.53
N MET A 10 5.36 -5.28 18.80
CA MET A 10 6.16 -5.82 19.91
C MET A 10 6.36 -7.33 19.77
N LEU A 11 5.32 -8.06 19.40
CA LEU A 11 5.40 -9.51 19.23
C LEU A 11 6.25 -9.90 18.03
N ILE A 12 6.22 -9.11 16.95
CA ILE A 12 7.11 -9.28 15.80
C ILE A 12 8.56 -9.02 16.21
N ALA A 13 8.84 -7.96 16.96
CA ALA A 13 10.19 -7.67 17.45
C ALA A 13 10.75 -8.81 18.33
N LEU A 14 9.91 -9.40 19.20
CA LEU A 14 10.29 -10.58 19.98
C LEU A 14 10.53 -11.81 19.10
N ALA A 15 9.65 -12.07 18.13
CA ALA A 15 9.79 -13.19 17.20
C ALA A 15 11.07 -13.07 16.37
N LEU A 16 11.40 -11.87 15.90
CA LEU A 16 12.61 -11.54 15.15
C LEU A 16 13.87 -11.77 15.98
N ARG A 17 13.85 -11.33 17.25
CA ARG A 17 14.94 -11.58 18.20
C ARG A 17 15.14 -13.09 18.41
N PHE A 18 14.08 -13.85 18.68
CA PHE A 18 14.20 -15.30 18.88
C PHE A 18 14.65 -16.04 17.61
N ALA A 19 14.10 -15.68 16.44
CA ALA A 19 14.53 -16.26 15.17
C ALA A 19 16.02 -16.01 14.89
N THR A 20 16.51 -14.81 15.24
CA THR A 20 17.93 -14.48 15.12
C THR A 20 18.78 -15.32 16.07
N GLN A 21 18.38 -15.44 17.33
CA GLN A 21 19.08 -16.25 18.35
C GLN A 21 19.11 -17.74 18.00
N LEU A 22 18.04 -18.25 17.39
CA LEU A 22 17.94 -19.63 16.90
C LEU A 22 18.64 -19.84 15.55
N GLY A 23 19.26 -18.81 14.97
CA GLY A 23 20.05 -18.94 13.74
C GLY A 23 19.24 -19.03 12.44
N LEU A 24 17.92 -18.77 12.47
CA LEU A 24 17.05 -18.93 11.29
C LEU A 24 17.47 -18.07 10.09
N HIS A 25 18.11 -16.93 10.35
CA HIS A 25 18.64 -16.02 9.32
C HIS A 25 19.70 -16.66 8.40
N THR A 26 20.33 -17.76 8.84
CA THR A 26 21.33 -18.49 8.05
C THR A 26 20.73 -19.62 7.20
N ALA A 27 19.46 -19.98 7.42
CA ALA A 27 18.85 -21.16 6.83
C ALA A 27 18.80 -21.13 5.30
N THR A 28 18.58 -19.96 4.69
CA THR A 28 18.60 -19.82 3.23
C THR A 28 19.99 -20.10 2.66
N ASP A 29 21.03 -19.55 3.29
CA ASP A 29 22.41 -19.72 2.81
C ASP A 29 22.90 -21.16 3.00
N GLN A 30 22.56 -21.77 4.14
CA GLN A 30 22.83 -23.18 4.39
C GLN A 30 22.13 -24.08 3.36
N LEU A 31 20.85 -23.81 3.08
CA LEU A 31 20.09 -24.57 2.10
C LEU A 31 20.70 -24.45 0.69
N LEU A 32 21.05 -23.24 0.25
CA LEU A 32 21.63 -23.02 -1.08
C LEU A 32 23.07 -23.55 -1.21
N ALA A 33 23.78 -23.73 -0.11
CA ALA A 33 25.12 -24.33 -0.10
C ALA A 33 25.08 -25.87 -0.17
N MET A 34 23.94 -26.50 0.15
CA MET A 34 23.79 -27.95 0.06
C MET A 34 23.98 -28.43 -1.38
N HIS A 35 24.87 -29.41 -1.55
CA HIS A 35 25.07 -30.06 -2.84
C HIS A 35 23.98 -31.10 -3.05
N HIS A 36 23.12 -30.87 -4.04
CA HIS A 36 22.03 -31.78 -4.37
C HIS A 36 22.58 -32.98 -5.14
N ASN A 37 22.99 -34.02 -4.41
CA ASN A 37 23.53 -35.27 -4.99
C ASN A 37 22.47 -36.38 -5.11
N GLN A 38 21.21 -36.11 -4.75
CA GLN A 38 20.12 -37.09 -4.72
C GLN A 38 18.84 -36.48 -5.30
N ASP A 39 18.00 -37.30 -5.94
CA ASP A 39 16.74 -36.86 -6.57
C ASP A 39 15.66 -36.41 -5.57
N LEU A 40 15.82 -36.71 -4.28
CA LEU A 40 14.86 -36.38 -3.22
C LEU A 40 15.55 -35.64 -2.07
N PRO A 41 14.94 -34.56 -1.54
CA PRO A 41 15.55 -33.77 -0.49
C PRO A 41 15.60 -34.54 0.83
N GLY A 42 16.78 -34.50 1.46
CA GLY A 42 17.02 -35.13 2.76
C GLY A 42 16.17 -34.51 3.89
N THR A 43 16.16 -35.15 5.06
CA THR A 43 15.45 -34.60 6.24
C THR A 43 16.00 -33.24 6.67
N GLU A 44 17.31 -33.05 6.58
CA GLU A 44 17.98 -31.79 6.92
C GLU A 44 17.62 -30.66 5.94
N GLU A 45 17.69 -30.94 4.64
CA GLU A 45 17.33 -30.00 3.57
C GLU A 45 15.87 -29.50 3.71
N ARG A 46 14.93 -30.43 3.94
CA ARG A 46 13.52 -30.10 4.23
C ARG A 46 13.38 -29.27 5.51
N GLY A 47 14.19 -29.57 6.54
CA GLY A 47 14.27 -28.79 7.77
C GLY A 47 14.67 -27.35 7.51
N LEU A 48 15.74 -27.13 6.75
CA LEU A 48 16.22 -25.80 6.38
C LEU A 48 15.21 -25.02 5.54
N TYR A 49 14.51 -25.68 4.61
CA TYR A 49 13.45 -25.02 3.85
C TYR A 49 12.31 -24.52 4.75
N ARG A 50 11.93 -25.30 5.77
CA ARG A 50 10.90 -24.90 6.74
C ARG A 50 11.40 -23.75 7.62
N LEU A 51 12.66 -23.77 8.04
CA LEU A 51 13.26 -22.68 8.81
C LEU A 51 13.34 -21.38 8.02
N GLN A 52 13.73 -21.42 6.74
CA GLN A 52 13.75 -20.22 5.91
C GLN A 52 12.34 -19.66 5.68
N ARG A 53 11.33 -20.52 5.51
CA ARG A 53 9.92 -20.09 5.39
C ARG A 53 9.48 -19.28 6.61
N VAL A 54 9.82 -19.76 7.82
CA VAL A 54 9.54 -19.03 9.06
C VAL A 54 10.30 -17.72 9.12
N TRP A 55 11.60 -17.73 8.77
CA TRP A 55 12.43 -16.52 8.72
C TRP A 55 11.85 -15.45 7.80
N HIS A 56 11.55 -15.79 6.55
CA HIS A 56 10.96 -14.88 5.58
C HIS A 56 9.57 -14.41 6.01
N GLY A 57 8.76 -15.27 6.64
CA GLY A 57 7.47 -14.89 7.21
C GLY A 57 7.60 -13.78 8.26
N ILE A 58 8.54 -13.92 9.19
CA ILE A 58 8.80 -12.91 10.23
C ILE A 58 9.35 -11.62 9.61
N CYS A 59 10.32 -11.73 8.70
CA CYS A 59 10.89 -10.56 8.02
C CYS A 59 9.85 -9.81 7.21
N ASN A 60 8.95 -10.50 6.52
CA ASN A 60 7.90 -9.86 5.74
C ASN A 60 6.97 -9.02 6.63
N LEU A 61 6.62 -9.53 7.81
CA LEU A 61 5.83 -8.77 8.78
C LEU A 61 6.59 -7.53 9.28
N GLU A 62 7.86 -7.68 9.68
CA GLU A 62 8.71 -6.53 10.07
C GLU A 62 8.79 -5.46 8.97
N LEU A 63 9.00 -5.89 7.72
CA LEU A 63 9.05 -4.99 6.57
C LEU A 63 7.71 -4.27 6.37
N PHE A 64 6.57 -4.97 6.44
CA PHE A 64 5.26 -4.33 6.33
C PHE A 64 5.04 -3.29 7.42
N PHE A 65 5.15 -3.67 8.70
CA PHE A 65 4.90 -2.75 9.80
C PHE A 65 5.84 -1.54 9.79
N SER A 66 7.08 -1.72 9.36
CA SER A 66 8.01 -0.60 9.24
C SER A 66 7.62 0.32 8.08
N LEU A 67 7.56 -0.22 6.85
CA LEU A 67 7.31 0.57 5.64
C LEU A 67 5.94 1.26 5.66
N ASP A 68 4.94 0.52 6.10
CA ASP A 68 3.55 0.97 6.19
C ASP A 68 3.26 1.64 7.53
N GLY A 69 4.26 1.82 8.41
CA GLY A 69 4.20 2.62 9.64
C GLY A 69 5.14 3.84 9.60
N GLY A 70 5.65 4.19 8.41
CA GLY A 70 6.50 5.38 8.24
C GLY A 70 7.97 5.20 8.64
N HIS A 71 8.39 3.99 8.99
CA HIS A 71 9.72 3.70 9.52
C HIS A 71 10.59 2.91 8.53
N ILE A 72 11.91 3.12 8.62
CA ILE A 72 12.87 2.25 7.94
C ILE A 72 12.95 0.93 8.73
N PRO A 73 12.83 -0.24 8.07
CA PRO A 73 12.93 -1.53 8.73
C PRO A 73 14.20 -1.67 9.57
N ARG A 74 14.07 -2.16 10.81
CA ARG A 74 15.22 -2.33 11.72
C ARG A 74 16.06 -3.54 11.35
N VAL A 75 15.44 -4.53 10.70
CA VAL A 75 16.10 -5.72 10.18
C VAL A 75 15.67 -5.95 8.76
N THR A 76 16.63 -5.86 7.84
CA THR A 76 16.47 -6.33 6.48
C THR A 76 16.91 -7.79 6.38
N PRO A 77 16.09 -8.70 5.81
CA PRO A 77 16.52 -10.06 5.58
C PRO A 77 17.79 -10.06 4.72
N ARG A 78 18.81 -10.84 5.12
CA ARG A 78 20.08 -11.00 4.39
C ARG A 78 19.88 -11.89 3.15
N THR A 79 19.03 -11.43 2.24
CA THR A 79 18.65 -12.16 1.04
C THR A 79 18.81 -11.28 -0.19
N THR A 80 18.73 -11.91 -1.37
CA THR A 80 18.73 -11.20 -2.66
C THR A 80 17.58 -11.76 -3.50
N PRO A 81 17.08 -11.02 -4.51
CA PRO A 81 16.07 -11.56 -5.44
C PRO A 81 16.49 -12.91 -6.04
N ARG A 82 17.79 -13.09 -6.33
CA ARG A 82 18.33 -14.37 -6.81
C ARG A 82 18.16 -15.50 -5.80
N LYS A 83 18.49 -15.26 -4.52
CA LYS A 83 18.31 -16.26 -3.44
C LYS A 83 16.84 -16.58 -3.22
N ILE A 84 15.96 -15.56 -3.21
CA ILE A 84 14.51 -15.73 -3.08
C ILE A 84 13.98 -16.64 -4.20
N ARG A 85 14.35 -16.35 -5.45
CA ARG A 85 13.85 -17.12 -6.61
C ARG A 85 14.42 -18.52 -6.70
N ALA A 86 15.63 -18.76 -6.19
CA ALA A 86 16.21 -20.11 -6.12
C ALA A 86 15.38 -21.05 -5.22
N LEU A 87 14.62 -20.52 -4.25
CA LEU A 87 13.75 -21.33 -3.39
C LEU A 87 12.53 -21.90 -4.14
N LEU A 88 12.13 -21.29 -5.25
CA LEU A 88 10.93 -21.68 -6.01
C LEU A 88 11.08 -23.06 -6.67
N SER A 89 12.31 -23.52 -6.94
CA SER A 89 12.57 -24.83 -7.53
C SER A 89 12.63 -25.96 -6.50
N HIS A 90 12.57 -25.64 -5.21
CA HIS A 90 12.69 -26.64 -4.15
C HIS A 90 11.39 -27.44 -3.98
N ALA A 91 11.49 -28.75 -3.75
CA ALA A 91 10.31 -29.65 -3.71
C ALA A 91 9.32 -29.37 -2.56
N GLU A 92 9.78 -28.79 -1.45
CA GLU A 92 8.89 -28.36 -0.34
C GLU A 92 8.18 -27.01 -0.61
N CYS A 93 8.40 -26.37 -1.77
CA CYS A 93 7.76 -25.11 -2.13
C CYS A 93 6.27 -25.29 -2.38
N THR A 94 5.47 -24.41 -1.80
CA THR A 94 4.00 -24.41 -1.89
C THR A 94 3.47 -23.11 -2.49
N ALA A 95 2.19 -23.08 -2.87
CA ALA A 95 1.51 -21.86 -3.29
C ALA A 95 1.51 -20.75 -2.22
N VAL A 96 1.64 -21.10 -0.93
CA VAL A 96 1.80 -20.12 0.16
C VAL A 96 3.19 -19.49 0.11
N ASP A 97 4.22 -20.29 -0.19
CA ASP A 97 5.59 -19.81 -0.30
C ASP A 97 5.75 -18.84 -1.47
N ILE A 98 5.14 -19.13 -2.62
CA ILE A 98 5.16 -18.23 -3.78
C ILE A 98 4.62 -16.85 -3.40
N ARG A 99 3.51 -16.80 -2.65
CA ARG A 99 2.93 -15.53 -2.16
C ARG A 99 3.84 -14.85 -1.14
N LEU A 100 4.41 -15.60 -0.19
CA LEU A 100 5.31 -15.03 0.80
C LEU A 100 6.57 -14.44 0.14
N LEU A 101 7.23 -15.20 -0.72
CA LEU A 101 8.49 -14.84 -1.36
C LEU A 101 8.30 -13.63 -2.30
N SER A 102 7.17 -13.55 -3.01
CA SER A 102 6.86 -12.38 -3.84
C SER A 102 6.71 -11.10 -3.00
N GLN A 103 6.05 -11.20 -1.83
CA GLN A 103 5.91 -10.07 -0.91
C GLN A 103 7.23 -9.64 -0.27
N VAL A 104 8.10 -10.60 0.10
CA VAL A 104 9.44 -10.27 0.61
C VAL A 104 10.23 -9.50 -0.45
N GLU A 105 10.25 -9.99 -1.69
CA GLU A 105 10.97 -9.32 -2.78
C GLU A 105 10.41 -7.92 -3.07
N LEU A 106 9.07 -7.76 -3.08
CA LEU A 106 8.41 -6.48 -3.24
C LEU A 106 8.81 -5.48 -2.15
N ASN A 107 8.76 -5.92 -0.89
CA ASN A 107 9.04 -5.06 0.24
C ASN A 107 10.54 -4.69 0.33
N LEU A 108 11.45 -5.51 -0.22
CA LEU A 108 12.84 -5.12 -0.39
C LEU A 108 13.00 -3.96 -1.38
N ILE A 109 12.32 -4.01 -2.53
CA ILE A 109 12.29 -2.92 -3.52
C ILE A 109 11.75 -1.63 -2.86
N ARG A 110 10.65 -1.73 -2.12
CA ARG A 110 10.05 -0.59 -1.39
C ARG A 110 10.99 -0.02 -0.32
N THR A 111 11.69 -0.89 0.41
CA THR A 111 12.65 -0.47 1.45
C THR A 111 13.79 0.34 0.88
N ASP A 112 14.35 -0.11 -0.24
CA ASP A 112 15.43 0.59 -0.93
C ASP A 112 14.97 1.96 -1.43
N ALA A 113 13.80 2.02 -2.08
CA ALA A 113 13.20 3.27 -2.54
C ALA A 113 12.96 4.27 -1.41
N TYR A 114 12.38 3.82 -0.30
CA TYR A 114 12.06 4.70 0.83
C TYR A 114 13.30 5.21 1.53
N SER A 115 14.31 4.35 1.71
CA SER A 115 15.57 4.73 2.33
C SER A 115 16.25 5.84 1.54
N ASP A 116 16.25 5.74 0.22
CA ASP A 116 16.80 6.78 -0.65
C ASP A 116 15.96 8.06 -0.58
N ILE A 117 14.64 7.99 -0.78
CA ILE A 117 13.76 9.17 -0.73
C ILE A 117 13.87 9.91 0.62
N LEU A 118 13.96 9.19 1.74
CA LEU A 118 14.12 9.78 3.07
C LEU A 118 15.48 10.47 3.27
N ARG A 119 16.56 9.90 2.72
CA ARG A 119 17.90 10.52 2.79
C ARG A 119 17.94 11.86 2.06
N TYR A 120 17.15 11.98 1.00
CA TYR A 120 17.05 13.14 0.14
C TYR A 120 16.07 14.21 0.68
N GLY A 121 14.94 13.79 1.27
CA GLY A 121 13.97 14.72 1.86
C GLY A 121 14.47 15.56 3.06
N GLY A 122 15.61 15.21 3.65
CA GLY A 122 16.22 15.93 4.78
C GLY A 122 17.33 16.92 4.42
N ALA A 123 17.84 16.91 3.17
CA ALA A 123 19.08 17.61 2.81
C ALA A 123 18.87 18.59 1.63
N SER A 124 18.65 19.87 1.97
CA SER A 124 18.67 21.03 1.05
C SER A 124 17.52 21.15 0.03
N LEU A 125 16.74 22.22 0.18
CA LEU A 125 15.52 22.56 -0.57
C LEU A 125 15.67 22.71 -2.10
N LEU A 126 16.88 22.65 -2.66
CA LEU A 126 17.14 23.04 -4.05
C LEU A 126 17.98 22.03 -4.85
N GLY A 127 18.46 20.94 -4.25
CA GLY A 127 19.39 19.99 -4.90
C GLY A 127 18.77 18.67 -5.37
N ASP A 128 17.56 18.31 -4.93
CA ASP A 128 17.23 16.89 -4.78
C ASP A 128 16.06 16.36 -5.61
N GLU A 129 15.29 17.23 -6.28
CA GLU A 129 14.14 16.75 -7.06
C GLU A 129 14.57 15.84 -8.22
N SER A 130 15.68 16.16 -8.89
CA SER A 130 16.18 15.34 -10.01
C SER A 130 16.59 13.93 -9.57
N THR A 131 17.16 13.80 -8.37
CA THR A 131 17.54 12.53 -7.76
C THR A 131 16.30 11.73 -7.36
N ILE A 132 15.34 12.37 -6.67
CA ILE A 132 14.07 11.75 -6.29
C ILE A 132 13.31 11.29 -7.54
N ARG A 133 13.27 12.11 -8.59
CA ARG A 133 12.64 11.77 -9.88
C ARG A 133 13.28 10.54 -10.51
N THR A 134 14.61 10.51 -10.58
CA THR A 134 15.36 9.37 -11.11
C THR A 134 15.06 8.12 -10.30
N LYS A 135 15.10 8.22 -8.96
CA LYS A 135 14.81 7.10 -8.07
C LYS A 135 13.39 6.57 -8.25
N VAL A 136 12.39 7.45 -8.30
CA VAL A 136 10.99 7.06 -8.54
C VAL A 136 10.83 6.36 -9.89
N HIS A 137 11.50 6.85 -10.93
CA HIS A 137 11.47 6.22 -12.25
C HIS A 137 12.07 4.82 -12.24
N ASP A 138 13.26 4.66 -11.66
CA ASP A 138 13.96 3.37 -11.56
C ASP A 138 13.15 2.38 -10.73
N THR A 139 12.64 2.79 -9.56
CA THR A 139 11.79 1.96 -8.71
C THR A 139 10.49 1.57 -9.42
N THR A 140 9.85 2.47 -10.16
CA THR A 140 8.65 2.13 -10.95
C THR A 140 8.95 1.04 -11.99
N THR A 141 10.13 1.10 -12.61
CA THR A 141 10.61 0.09 -13.56
C THR A 141 10.84 -1.24 -12.85
N GLU A 142 11.51 -1.24 -11.70
CA GLU A 142 11.74 -2.45 -10.89
C GLU A 142 10.43 -3.09 -10.42
N LEU A 143 9.46 -2.30 -9.95
CA LEU A 143 8.14 -2.79 -9.55
C LEU A 143 7.40 -3.43 -10.73
N SER A 144 7.54 -2.85 -11.93
CA SER A 144 6.93 -3.39 -13.15
C SER A 144 7.57 -4.72 -13.56
N LEU A 145 8.90 -4.83 -13.44
CA LEU A 145 9.61 -6.09 -13.65
C LEU A 145 9.20 -7.14 -12.63
N TRP A 146 9.13 -6.77 -11.35
CA TRP A 146 8.65 -7.63 -10.27
C TRP A 146 7.26 -8.18 -10.60
N LEU A 147 6.30 -7.33 -10.97
CA LEU A 147 4.94 -7.77 -11.31
C LEU A 147 4.95 -8.76 -12.49
N ASN A 148 5.68 -8.42 -13.56
CA ASN A 148 5.77 -9.26 -14.76
C ASN A 148 6.39 -10.64 -14.49
N GLU A 149 7.47 -10.69 -13.71
CA GLU A 149 8.17 -11.93 -13.39
C GLU A 149 7.36 -12.80 -12.41
N TRP A 150 6.79 -12.22 -11.35
CA TRP A 150 5.96 -12.96 -10.41
C TRP A 150 4.63 -13.40 -11.01
N THR A 151 4.09 -12.65 -11.97
CA THR A 151 2.94 -13.11 -12.78
C THR A 151 3.28 -14.41 -13.51
N LYS A 152 4.44 -14.48 -14.19
CA LYS A 152 4.88 -15.71 -14.87
C LYS A 152 5.10 -16.89 -13.91
N VAL A 153 5.59 -16.62 -12.71
CA VAL A 153 5.73 -17.65 -11.66
C VAL A 153 4.36 -18.16 -11.23
N VAL A 154 3.46 -17.26 -10.86
CA VAL A 154 2.11 -17.61 -10.38
C VAL A 154 1.27 -18.26 -11.48
N SER A 155 1.45 -17.91 -12.75
CA SER A 155 0.75 -18.55 -13.88
C SER A 155 0.97 -20.07 -13.95
N LYS A 156 2.05 -20.58 -13.35
CA LYS A 156 2.35 -22.02 -13.29
C LYS A 156 1.61 -22.75 -12.17
N GLU A 157 0.92 -22.04 -11.28
CA GLU A 157 0.11 -22.66 -10.22
C GLU A 157 -0.97 -23.54 -10.85
N PRO A 158 -0.98 -24.87 -10.58
CA PRO A 158 -1.93 -25.78 -11.20
C PRO A 158 -3.37 -25.53 -10.76
N VAL A 159 -3.60 -25.07 -9.53
CA VAL A 159 -4.95 -24.86 -9.00
C VAL A 159 -5.48 -23.49 -9.45
N GLU A 160 -6.45 -23.49 -10.36
CA GLU A 160 -7.01 -22.29 -11.01
C GLU A 160 -7.43 -21.19 -10.02
N HIS A 161 -8.24 -21.53 -9.01
CA HIS A 161 -8.65 -20.54 -8.03
C HIS A 161 -7.47 -19.95 -7.23
N GLN A 162 -6.48 -20.76 -6.86
CA GLN A 162 -5.30 -20.27 -6.15
C GLN A 162 -4.47 -19.34 -7.05
N ARG A 163 -4.35 -19.70 -8.33
CA ARG A 163 -3.70 -18.87 -9.36
C ARG A 163 -4.38 -17.53 -9.53
N GLU A 164 -5.70 -17.50 -9.73
CA GLU A 164 -6.46 -16.25 -9.88
C GLU A 164 -6.31 -15.33 -8.66
N LEU A 165 -6.48 -15.88 -7.46
CA LEU A 165 -6.36 -15.10 -6.22
C LEU A 165 -4.93 -14.59 -6.02
N ALA A 166 -3.91 -15.38 -6.34
CA ALA A 166 -2.53 -14.98 -6.25
C ALA A 166 -2.18 -13.88 -7.26
N LEU A 167 -2.64 -13.98 -8.51
CA LEU A 167 -2.47 -12.91 -9.52
C LEU A 167 -3.13 -11.61 -9.07
N LEU A 168 -4.36 -11.70 -8.56
CA LEU A 168 -5.07 -10.53 -8.05
C LEU A 168 -4.32 -9.88 -6.87
N ASN A 169 -3.77 -10.69 -5.96
CA ASN A 169 -2.92 -10.19 -4.88
C ASN A 169 -1.67 -9.47 -5.40
N LEU A 170 -0.99 -9.98 -6.44
CA LEU A 170 0.17 -9.31 -7.01
C LEU A 170 -0.18 -7.91 -7.53
N HIS A 171 -1.30 -7.78 -8.25
CA HIS A 171 -1.76 -6.49 -8.77
C HIS A 171 -2.13 -5.51 -7.66
N ILE A 172 -2.83 -5.97 -6.62
CA ILE A 172 -3.19 -5.15 -5.46
C ILE A 172 -1.94 -4.63 -4.76
N GLN A 173 -0.95 -5.49 -4.52
CA GLN A 173 0.27 -5.10 -3.83
C GLN A 173 1.18 -4.23 -4.70
N TYR A 174 1.17 -4.43 -6.03
CA TYR A 174 1.83 -3.55 -6.98
C TYR A 174 1.25 -2.13 -6.95
N ASP A 175 -0.08 -1.99 -7.04
CA ASP A 175 -0.71 -0.68 -6.98
C ASP A 175 -0.48 -0.02 -5.61
N TRP A 176 -0.53 -0.78 -4.50
CA TRP A 176 -0.14 -0.27 -3.18
C TRP A 176 1.28 0.30 -3.14
N ALA A 177 2.24 -0.42 -3.73
CA ALA A 177 3.63 0.03 -3.81
C ALA A 177 3.76 1.33 -4.61
N LEU A 178 3.04 1.47 -5.73
CA LEU A 178 3.04 2.71 -6.52
C LEU A 178 2.40 3.87 -5.79
N ILE A 179 1.24 3.67 -5.15
CA ILE A 179 0.55 4.70 -4.36
C ILE A 179 1.50 5.30 -3.34
N THR A 180 2.13 4.41 -2.56
CA THR A 180 2.99 4.83 -1.45
C THR A 180 4.34 5.39 -1.92
N LEU A 181 4.91 4.88 -3.02
CA LEU A 181 6.10 5.44 -3.66
C LEU A 181 5.89 6.89 -4.10
N HIS A 182 4.85 7.14 -4.89
CA HIS A 182 4.58 8.46 -5.44
C HIS A 182 4.24 9.47 -4.34
N LEU A 183 3.44 9.09 -3.35
CA LEU A 183 3.10 9.98 -2.25
C LEU A 183 4.31 10.30 -1.36
N LYS A 184 5.20 9.33 -1.09
CA LYS A 184 6.45 9.61 -0.36
C LYS A 184 7.38 10.54 -1.14
N ALA A 185 7.44 10.43 -2.46
CA ALA A 185 8.20 11.37 -3.29
C ALA A 185 7.67 12.81 -3.17
N VAL A 186 6.35 13.00 -3.05
CA VAL A 186 5.76 14.31 -2.77
C VAL A 186 6.07 14.76 -1.35
N SER A 187 5.87 13.90 -0.35
CA SER A 187 6.14 14.21 1.06
C SER A 187 7.57 14.64 1.33
N ALA A 188 8.55 14.14 0.57
CA ALA A 188 9.96 14.53 0.69
C ALA A 188 10.21 16.03 0.44
N SER A 189 9.30 16.72 -0.25
CA SER A 189 9.38 18.17 -0.48
C SER A 189 8.77 19.03 0.63
N GLY A 190 7.97 18.43 1.52
CA GLY A 190 7.21 19.16 2.54
C GLY A 190 6.03 20.01 2.02
N ILE A 191 5.78 20.03 0.70
CA ILE A 191 4.67 20.81 0.13
C ILE A 191 3.36 20.03 0.27
N GLU A 192 2.41 20.61 1.01
CA GLU A 192 1.08 20.03 1.23
C GLU A 192 -0.03 20.69 0.41
N ASN A 193 0.18 21.95 0.01
CA ASN A 193 -0.80 22.70 -0.77
C ASN A 193 -0.65 22.38 -2.26
N VAL A 194 -1.65 21.73 -2.84
CA VAL A 194 -1.65 21.32 -4.26
C VAL A 194 -1.59 22.52 -5.21
N ALA A 195 -2.06 23.70 -4.78
CA ALA A 195 -2.06 24.91 -5.62
C ALA A 195 -0.64 25.41 -5.97
N ILE A 196 0.34 25.21 -5.08
CA ILE A 196 1.73 25.67 -5.25
C ILE A 196 2.67 24.57 -5.75
N MET A 197 2.15 23.37 -6.00
CA MET A 197 2.98 22.26 -6.45
C MET A 197 3.53 22.48 -7.85
N ASN A 198 4.78 22.05 -8.04
CA ASN A 198 5.42 22.02 -9.34
C ASN A 198 4.90 20.83 -10.18
N ASP A 199 5.34 20.75 -11.43
CA ASP A 199 4.88 19.74 -12.38
C ASP A 199 5.23 18.30 -11.94
N PHE A 200 6.38 18.11 -11.28
CA PHE A 200 6.76 16.80 -10.74
C PHE A 200 5.78 16.33 -9.67
N GLN A 201 5.53 17.17 -8.67
CA GLN A 201 4.67 16.85 -7.54
C GLN A 201 3.24 16.59 -8.01
N LYS A 202 2.74 17.42 -8.94
CA LYS A 202 1.44 17.21 -9.59
C LYS A 202 1.38 15.89 -10.33
N GLU A 203 2.42 15.54 -11.10
CA GLU A 203 2.52 14.24 -11.75
C GLU A 203 2.46 13.11 -10.71
N MET A 204 3.23 13.19 -9.62
CA MET A 204 3.26 12.15 -8.60
C MET A 204 1.89 11.95 -7.93
N ILE A 205 1.17 13.02 -7.59
CA ILE A 205 -0.20 12.88 -7.06
C ILE A 205 -1.13 12.23 -8.09
N GLN A 206 -1.04 12.63 -9.36
CA GLN A 206 -1.86 12.06 -10.43
C GLN A 206 -1.57 10.56 -10.61
N ARG A 207 -0.30 10.15 -10.59
CA ARG A 207 0.11 8.73 -10.64
C ARG A 207 -0.39 7.95 -9.43
N ALA A 208 -0.33 8.54 -8.23
CA ALA A 208 -0.88 7.93 -7.02
C ALA A 208 -2.40 7.74 -7.14
N LYS A 209 -3.15 8.74 -7.64
CA LYS A 209 -4.60 8.62 -7.88
C LYS A 209 -4.93 7.51 -8.88
N GLU A 210 -4.19 7.43 -9.99
CA GLU A 210 -4.36 6.38 -11.00
C GLU A 210 -4.11 4.99 -10.43
N ALA A 211 -3.06 4.83 -9.62
CA ALA A 211 -2.77 3.58 -8.93
C ALA A 211 -3.87 3.22 -7.92
N SER A 212 -4.35 4.17 -7.12
CA SER A 212 -5.47 3.96 -6.18
C SER A 212 -6.77 3.58 -6.90
N THR A 213 -7.00 4.13 -8.08
CA THR A 213 -8.17 3.77 -8.92
C THR A 213 -8.06 2.33 -9.42
N ARG A 214 -6.89 1.91 -9.90
CA ARG A 214 -6.67 0.50 -10.30
C ARG A 214 -6.78 -0.44 -9.10
N HIS A 215 -6.22 -0.05 -7.95
CA HIS A 215 -6.34 -0.78 -6.70
C HIS A 215 -7.81 -1.04 -6.33
N LEU A 216 -8.66 0.00 -6.34
CA LEU A 216 -10.10 -0.15 -6.10
C LEU A 216 -10.78 -1.11 -7.09
N ARG A 217 -10.44 -1.03 -8.39
CA ARG A 217 -10.97 -1.98 -9.39
C ARG A 217 -10.53 -3.42 -9.13
N HIS A 218 -9.28 -3.62 -8.72
CA HIS A 218 -8.78 -4.94 -8.34
C HIS A 218 -9.53 -5.50 -7.12
N LEU A 219 -9.84 -4.69 -6.11
CA LEU A 219 -10.67 -5.13 -4.96
C LEU A 219 -12.04 -5.68 -5.40
N LEU A 220 -12.63 -5.13 -6.45
CA LEU A 220 -13.94 -5.54 -6.98
C LEU A 220 -13.88 -6.64 -8.05
N THR A 221 -12.69 -7.13 -8.40
CA THR A 221 -12.54 -8.17 -9.41
C THR A 221 -13.14 -9.49 -8.93
N VAL A 222 -14.09 -10.02 -9.69
CA VAL A 222 -14.72 -11.32 -9.44
C VAL A 222 -13.75 -12.42 -9.89
N SER A 223 -13.65 -13.49 -9.09
CA SER A 223 -12.86 -14.69 -9.41
C SER A 223 -13.74 -15.91 -9.28
N THR A 224 -13.40 -16.98 -10.00
CA THR A 224 -14.12 -18.25 -10.08
C THR A 224 -14.04 -19.10 -8.80
N SER A 225 -13.65 -18.48 -7.67
CA SER A 225 -13.44 -19.17 -6.39
C SER A 225 -14.66 -19.95 -5.91
N PRO A 226 -14.48 -21.21 -5.45
CA PRO A 226 -15.54 -21.96 -4.78
C PRO A 226 -15.92 -21.39 -3.39
N THR A 227 -15.18 -20.41 -2.86
CA THR A 227 -15.51 -19.74 -1.58
C THR A 227 -16.47 -18.58 -1.72
N SER A 228 -16.87 -18.20 -2.95
CA SER A 228 -17.93 -17.22 -3.18
C SER A 228 -19.30 -17.91 -3.04
N PRO A 229 -20.08 -17.64 -1.97
CA PRO A 229 -21.37 -18.31 -1.72
C PRO A 229 -22.43 -17.99 -2.78
N SER A 230 -22.19 -16.96 -3.59
CA SER A 230 -22.84 -16.69 -4.87
C SER A 230 -21.71 -16.43 -5.86
N GLY A 231 -21.66 -17.11 -7.02
CA GLY A 231 -20.58 -17.01 -8.03
C GLY A 231 -20.32 -15.62 -8.67
N SER A 232 -20.68 -14.54 -7.98
CA SER A 232 -20.57 -13.13 -8.32
C SER A 232 -19.80 -12.28 -7.28
N ALA A 233 -19.41 -12.83 -6.12
CA ALA A 233 -18.73 -12.08 -5.07
C ALA A 233 -17.22 -11.90 -5.36
N PRO A 234 -16.61 -10.72 -5.12
CA PRO A 234 -15.17 -10.52 -5.27
C PRO A 234 -14.37 -11.43 -4.34
N ALA A 235 -13.55 -12.32 -4.91
CA ALA A 235 -12.86 -13.35 -4.13
C ALA A 235 -11.84 -12.76 -3.15
N TYR A 236 -11.23 -11.61 -3.49
CA TYR A 236 -10.25 -10.95 -2.63
C TYR A 236 -10.89 -10.42 -1.35
N LEU A 237 -11.99 -9.67 -1.45
CA LEU A 237 -12.69 -9.10 -0.29
C LEU A 237 -13.20 -10.19 0.66
N ASN A 238 -13.57 -11.34 0.11
CA ASN A 238 -14.02 -12.48 0.91
C ASN A 238 -12.92 -13.07 1.82
N THR A 239 -11.64 -12.74 1.57
CA THR A 239 -10.51 -13.14 2.43
C THR A 239 -10.39 -12.29 3.69
N PHE A 240 -11.02 -11.11 3.76
CA PHE A 240 -10.83 -10.14 4.85
C PHE A 240 -11.24 -10.66 6.24
N LYS A 241 -12.15 -11.65 6.31
CA LYS A 241 -12.48 -12.35 7.57
C LYS A 241 -11.28 -13.07 8.21
N TRP A 242 -10.22 -13.32 7.45
CA TRP A 242 -9.01 -13.99 7.90
C TRP A 242 -7.77 -13.09 7.88
N THR A 243 -7.92 -11.81 7.52
CA THR A 243 -6.79 -10.90 7.39
C THR A 243 -6.50 -10.19 8.70
N MET A 244 -5.27 -9.69 8.81
CA MET A 244 -4.85 -8.82 9.90
C MET A 244 -5.38 -7.40 9.69
N ASP A 245 -5.40 -6.62 10.77
CA ASP A 245 -5.92 -5.24 10.81
C ASP A 245 -5.27 -4.32 9.77
N TYR A 246 -3.97 -4.49 9.49
CA TYR A 246 -3.29 -3.67 8.48
C TYR A 246 -3.86 -3.85 7.06
N VAL A 247 -4.44 -5.01 6.73
CA VAL A 247 -5.06 -5.23 5.42
C VAL A 247 -6.34 -4.41 5.32
N TRP A 248 -7.10 -4.36 6.41
CA TRP A 248 -8.26 -3.49 6.54
C TRP A 248 -7.85 -2.01 6.45
N ALA A 249 -6.77 -1.61 7.14
CA ALA A 249 -6.24 -0.26 7.10
C ALA A 249 -5.87 0.17 5.68
N LYS A 250 -5.08 -0.63 4.95
CA LYS A 250 -4.70 -0.37 3.55
C LYS A 250 -5.92 -0.25 2.64
N GLY A 251 -6.89 -1.15 2.79
CA GLY A 251 -8.12 -1.14 2.02
C GLY A 251 -8.90 0.17 2.22
N ALA A 252 -9.22 0.49 3.47
CA ALA A 252 -9.97 1.70 3.83
C ALA A 252 -9.22 2.97 3.42
N PHE A 253 -7.92 3.05 3.69
CA PHE A 253 -7.08 4.17 3.30
C PHE A 253 -7.03 4.37 1.78
N SER A 254 -6.82 3.31 1.00
CA SER A 254 -6.71 3.42 -0.47
C SER A 254 -7.99 4.00 -1.10
N ILE A 255 -9.15 3.68 -0.52
CA ILE A 255 -10.45 4.18 -0.96
C ILE A 255 -10.64 5.64 -0.53
N LEU A 256 -10.35 5.98 0.72
CA LEU A 256 -10.36 7.38 1.18
C LEU A 256 -9.45 8.24 0.29
N LEU A 257 -8.25 7.76 0.02
CA LEU A 257 -7.25 8.45 -0.78
C LEU A 257 -7.74 8.69 -2.21
N VAL A 258 -8.29 7.70 -2.91
CA VAL A 258 -8.75 7.89 -4.30
C VAL A 258 -9.90 8.89 -4.37
N LEU A 259 -10.87 8.81 -3.44
CA LEU A 259 -11.99 9.73 -3.36
C LEU A 259 -11.50 11.16 -3.09
N ARG A 260 -10.61 11.32 -2.11
CA ARG A 260 -10.04 12.60 -1.73
C ARG A 260 -9.20 13.22 -2.84
N LEU A 261 -8.30 12.47 -3.47
CA LEU A 261 -7.51 12.97 -4.59
C LEU A 261 -8.37 13.35 -5.79
N SER A 262 -9.49 12.65 -6.03
CA SER A 262 -10.41 12.99 -7.13
C SER A 262 -11.12 14.33 -6.88
N VAL A 263 -11.55 14.58 -5.64
CA VAL A 263 -12.12 15.89 -5.24
C VAL A 263 -11.04 16.99 -5.30
N LEU A 264 -9.86 16.72 -4.73
CA LEU A 264 -8.77 17.68 -4.62
C LEU A 264 -8.20 18.12 -5.97
N LEU A 265 -8.09 17.17 -6.92
CA LEU A 265 -7.64 17.43 -8.29
C LEU A 265 -8.76 17.90 -9.22
N ARG A 266 -9.96 18.16 -8.68
CA ARG A 266 -11.13 18.65 -9.41
C ARG A 266 -11.54 17.74 -10.58
N ASP A 267 -11.62 16.43 -10.36
CA ASP A 267 -12.12 15.49 -11.38
C ASP A 267 -13.59 15.76 -11.76
N PRO A 268 -14.03 15.33 -12.96
CA PRO A 268 -15.42 15.45 -13.36
C PRO A 268 -16.36 14.72 -12.38
N VAL A 269 -17.48 15.35 -11.99
CA VAL A 269 -18.47 14.76 -11.06
C VAL A 269 -18.89 13.34 -11.46
N PRO A 270 -19.16 13.02 -12.75
CA PRO A 270 -19.50 11.65 -13.15
C PRO A 270 -18.42 10.61 -12.82
N HIS A 271 -17.14 11.02 -12.84
CA HIS A 271 -16.03 10.16 -12.46
C HIS A 271 -16.05 9.87 -10.94
N ILE A 272 -16.19 10.91 -10.12
CA ILE A 272 -16.23 10.77 -8.66
C ILE A 272 -17.43 9.92 -8.22
N LEU A 273 -18.60 10.12 -8.83
CA LEU A 273 -19.79 9.30 -8.59
C LEU A 273 -19.59 7.82 -8.98
N SER A 274 -18.80 7.54 -10.01
CA SER A 274 -18.42 6.16 -10.36
C SER A 274 -17.54 5.54 -9.28
N LEU A 275 -16.56 6.28 -8.75
CA LEU A 275 -15.69 5.81 -7.68
C LEU A 275 -16.47 5.56 -6.39
N LEU A 276 -17.41 6.45 -6.04
CA LEU A 276 -18.29 6.26 -4.89
C LEU A 276 -19.14 4.99 -5.01
N ARG A 277 -19.71 4.74 -6.20
CA ARG A 277 -20.47 3.51 -6.45
C ARG A 277 -19.61 2.26 -6.23
N ASP A 278 -18.38 2.28 -6.71
CA ASP A 278 -17.43 1.18 -6.50
C ASP A 278 -17.03 1.07 -5.02
N ALA A 279 -16.83 2.18 -4.31
CA ALA A 279 -16.56 2.20 -2.87
C ALA A 279 -17.73 1.61 -2.06
N HIS A 280 -18.98 1.93 -2.40
CA HIS A 280 -20.18 1.34 -1.78
C HIS A 280 -20.22 -0.17 -2.02
N ARG A 281 -19.88 -0.63 -3.24
CA ARG A 281 -19.81 -2.07 -3.52
C ARG A 281 -18.77 -2.75 -2.63
N VAL A 282 -17.59 -2.14 -2.44
CA VAL A 282 -16.59 -2.67 -1.50
C VAL A 282 -17.14 -2.70 -0.08
N LEU A 283 -17.78 -1.62 0.38
CA LEU A 283 -18.37 -1.53 1.73
C LEU A 283 -19.40 -2.64 1.96
N GLU A 284 -20.31 -2.87 1.01
CA GLU A 284 -21.34 -3.91 1.10
C GLU A 284 -20.75 -5.33 1.10
N GLU A 285 -19.70 -5.59 0.31
CA GLU A 285 -19.01 -6.89 0.36
C GLU A 285 -18.26 -7.09 1.68
N LEU A 286 -17.59 -6.05 2.19
CA LEU A 286 -16.88 -6.11 3.46
C LEU A 286 -17.84 -6.31 4.63
N LYS A 287 -19.01 -5.67 4.60
CA LYS A 287 -20.06 -5.84 5.61
C LYS A 287 -20.48 -7.30 5.81
N LYS A 288 -20.41 -8.12 4.77
CA LYS A 288 -20.73 -9.57 4.83
C LYS A 288 -19.68 -10.39 5.58
N VAL A 289 -18.44 -9.90 5.65
CA VAL A 289 -17.30 -10.61 6.26
C VAL A 289 -16.82 -9.96 7.56
N THR A 290 -17.27 -8.75 7.87
CA THR A 290 -17.02 -8.08 9.14
C THR A 290 -17.68 -8.84 10.29
N ILE A 291 -16.87 -9.30 11.24
CA ILE A 291 -17.33 -9.94 12.47
C ILE A 291 -16.84 -9.08 13.64
N GLY A 292 -17.79 -8.54 14.40
CA GLY A 292 -17.48 -7.64 15.51
C GLY A 292 -17.11 -6.22 15.07
N TYR A 293 -16.41 -5.49 15.94
CA TYR A 293 -15.99 -4.12 15.68
C TYR A 293 -14.65 -4.10 14.94
N ILE A 294 -14.65 -3.52 13.74
CA ILE A 294 -13.45 -3.28 12.94
C ILE A 294 -13.32 -1.76 12.71
N PRO A 295 -12.35 -1.05 13.34
CA PRO A 295 -12.23 0.40 13.25
C PRO A 295 -12.14 0.90 11.80
N TYR A 296 -11.36 0.20 10.97
CA TYR A 296 -11.13 0.56 9.57
C TYR A 296 -12.38 0.42 8.70
N PHE A 297 -13.31 -0.48 9.04
CA PHE A 297 -14.61 -0.57 8.38
C PHE A 297 -15.46 0.68 8.66
N GLN A 298 -15.45 1.16 9.90
CA GLN A 298 -16.15 2.40 10.28
C GLN A 298 -15.51 3.62 9.59
N ILE A 299 -14.19 3.69 9.55
CA ILE A 299 -13.47 4.74 8.83
C ILE A 299 -13.83 4.73 7.34
N LEU A 300 -13.90 3.55 6.70
CA LEU A 300 -14.33 3.43 5.31
C LEU A 300 -15.75 3.98 5.11
N GLN A 301 -16.69 3.58 5.97
CA GLN A 301 -18.06 4.07 5.91
C GLN A 301 -18.13 5.60 6.03
N THR A 302 -17.47 6.18 7.04
CA THR A 302 -17.43 7.65 7.23
C THR A 302 -16.72 8.36 6.08
N SER A 303 -15.68 7.77 5.50
CA SER A 303 -14.97 8.33 4.33
C SER A 303 -15.90 8.48 3.14
N ILE A 304 -16.73 7.47 2.91
CA ILE A 304 -17.73 7.45 1.84
C ILE A 304 -18.79 8.53 2.09
N GLU A 305 -19.39 8.55 3.29
CA GLU A 305 -20.44 9.51 3.67
C GLU A 305 -19.95 10.97 3.56
N LYS A 306 -18.73 11.26 4.00
CA LYS A 306 -18.13 12.60 3.87
C LYS A 306 -17.87 12.99 2.41
N CYS A 307 -17.43 12.05 1.58
CA CYS A 307 -17.24 12.30 0.15
C CYS A 307 -18.58 12.60 -0.55
N GLU A 308 -19.63 11.85 -0.23
CA GLU A 308 -20.99 12.12 -0.75
C GLU A 308 -21.45 13.53 -0.41
N ALA A 309 -21.28 13.96 0.85
CA ALA A 309 -21.60 15.32 1.28
C ALA A 309 -20.76 16.37 0.55
N ALA A 310 -19.44 16.13 0.40
CA ALA A 310 -18.53 17.04 -0.30
C ALA A 310 -18.89 17.22 -1.79
N ILE A 311 -19.42 16.19 -2.46
CA ILE A 311 -19.81 16.29 -3.87
C ILE A 311 -20.98 17.25 -4.08
N VAL A 312 -21.90 17.36 -3.11
CA VAL A 312 -23.01 18.32 -3.19
C VAL A 312 -22.46 19.74 -3.29
N ASP A 313 -21.56 20.12 -2.37
CA ASP A 313 -20.88 21.41 -2.38
C ASP A 313 -20.04 21.61 -3.64
N TYR A 314 -19.29 20.58 -4.04
CA TYR A 314 -18.44 20.60 -5.23
C TYR A 314 -19.24 20.83 -6.52
N SER A 315 -20.39 20.18 -6.65
CA SER A 315 -21.27 20.30 -7.83
C SER A 315 -21.86 21.71 -7.96
N ALA A 316 -22.19 22.36 -6.84
CA ALA A 316 -22.65 23.75 -6.83
C ALA A 316 -21.57 24.75 -7.26
N GLN A 317 -20.29 24.37 -7.20
CA GLN A 317 -19.15 25.22 -7.54
C GLN A 317 -18.63 25.03 -8.97
N GLN A 318 -18.93 23.90 -9.63
CA GLN A 318 -18.57 23.70 -11.04
C GLN A 318 -19.28 24.67 -12.00
N ASP A 319 -20.39 25.28 -11.58
CA ASP A 319 -21.13 26.28 -12.34
C ASP A 319 -20.50 27.69 -12.26
N ILE A 320 -19.46 27.89 -11.45
CA ILE A 320 -18.75 29.17 -11.31
C ILE A 320 -17.73 29.32 -12.46
N ALA A 321 -17.89 30.37 -13.27
CA ALA A 321 -17.09 30.60 -14.48
C ALA A 321 -15.59 30.90 -14.23
N ASP A 322 -15.22 31.31 -13.01
CA ASP A 322 -13.83 31.56 -12.61
C ASP A 322 -13.39 30.57 -11.51
N PRO A 323 -12.60 29.53 -11.84
CA PRO A 323 -12.10 28.56 -10.88
C PRO A 323 -11.23 29.15 -9.76
N SER A 324 -10.67 30.35 -9.95
CA SER A 324 -9.81 31.02 -8.96
C SER A 324 -10.59 31.62 -7.79
N LEU A 325 -11.90 31.83 -7.97
CA LEU A 325 -12.83 32.35 -6.95
C LEU A 325 -13.62 31.24 -6.22
N ALA A 326 -13.46 29.99 -6.64
CA ALA A 326 -14.15 28.86 -6.03
C ALA A 326 -13.55 28.56 -4.65
N VAL A 327 -14.26 28.98 -3.60
CA VAL A 327 -13.93 28.64 -2.20
C VAL A 327 -14.63 27.33 -1.85
N SER A 328 -13.87 26.32 -1.41
CA SER A 328 -14.43 25.03 -0.98
C SER A 328 -15.59 25.22 -0.01
N GLY A 329 -16.72 24.55 -0.28
CA GLY A 329 -17.87 24.54 0.62
C GLY A 329 -17.53 23.88 1.96
N PRO A 330 -18.37 24.06 3.01
CA PRO A 330 -18.09 23.53 4.33
C PRO A 330 -17.92 22.00 4.35
N ALA A 331 -18.71 21.24 3.57
CA ALA A 331 -18.58 19.79 3.48
C ALA A 331 -17.34 19.38 2.67
N GLU A 332 -17.01 20.13 1.62
CA GLU A 332 -15.76 19.91 0.86
C GLU A 332 -14.53 20.16 1.74
N SER A 333 -14.53 21.25 2.52
CA SER A 333 -13.45 21.57 3.46
C SER A 333 -13.33 20.54 4.59
N ASP A 334 -14.45 20.07 5.13
CA ASP A 334 -14.46 19.00 6.15
C ASP A 334 -13.90 17.69 5.58
N PHE A 335 -14.27 17.32 4.35
CA PHE A 335 -13.71 16.13 3.69
C PHE A 335 -12.22 16.27 3.35
N GLN A 336 -11.79 17.43 2.87
CA GLN A 336 -10.37 17.70 2.66
C GLN A 336 -9.57 17.71 3.97
N GLY A 337 -10.16 18.14 5.08
CA GLY A 337 -9.53 18.10 6.41
C GLY A 337 -9.59 16.72 7.08
N TYR A 338 -10.37 15.78 6.55
CA TYR A 338 -10.58 14.48 7.16
C TYR A 338 -9.34 13.59 7.05
N ALA A 339 -8.66 13.42 8.19
CA ALA A 339 -7.50 12.54 8.36
C ALA A 339 -7.68 11.69 9.63
N PRO A 340 -8.18 10.45 9.51
CA PRO A 340 -8.34 9.55 10.64
C PRO A 340 -7.01 9.30 11.37
N ASN A 341 -7.03 9.39 12.70
CA ASN A 341 -5.84 9.23 13.55
C ASN A 341 -5.14 7.87 13.34
N GLN A 342 -5.89 6.83 13.01
CA GLN A 342 -5.33 5.51 12.72
C GLN A 342 -4.39 5.58 11.50
N PHE A 343 -4.74 6.34 10.47
CA PHE A 343 -3.89 6.45 9.28
C PHE A 343 -2.69 7.37 9.49
N THR A 344 -2.80 8.38 10.35
CA THR A 344 -1.72 9.35 10.58
C THR A 344 -0.76 8.94 11.69
N PHE A 345 -1.26 8.37 12.80
CA PHE A 345 -0.45 8.05 13.98
C PHE A 345 -0.08 6.57 14.08
N GLU A 346 -0.96 5.64 13.67
CA GLU A 346 -0.66 4.20 13.74
C GLU A 346 0.10 3.72 12.51
N TRP A 347 -0.27 4.19 11.31
CA TRP A 347 0.28 3.72 10.04
C TRP A 347 1.08 4.78 9.22
N ASP A 348 1.16 6.04 9.64
CA ASP A 348 1.87 7.11 8.88
C ASP A 348 1.67 7.03 7.35
N PHE A 349 0.42 6.80 6.92
CA PHE A 349 0.11 6.68 5.50
C PHE A 349 0.19 8.05 4.84
N PRO A 350 0.99 8.21 3.76
CA PRO A 350 1.25 9.52 3.18
C PRO A 350 0.04 10.07 2.42
N GLY A 351 -0.09 11.40 2.28
CA GLY A 351 -1.04 12.03 1.35
C GLY A 351 -2.36 12.54 1.96
N LEU A 352 -2.71 12.17 3.19
CA LEU A 352 -3.89 12.75 3.88
C LEU A 352 -3.65 14.13 4.49
N ASN A 353 -2.45 14.69 4.31
CA ASN A 353 -2.13 16.08 4.62
C ASN A 353 -2.32 17.01 3.40
N LEU A 354 -2.50 16.45 2.20
CA LEU A 354 -2.69 17.23 0.97
C LEU A 354 -4.00 18.01 0.98
N LYS A 355 -3.93 19.31 0.70
CA LYS A 355 -5.08 20.23 0.73
C LYS A 355 -5.00 21.24 -0.41
N HIS A 356 -6.12 21.83 -0.78
CA HIS A 356 -6.15 22.96 -1.71
C HIS A 356 -6.39 24.24 -0.91
N MET A 357 -5.43 25.16 -0.94
CA MET A 357 -5.58 26.49 -0.37
C MET A 357 -5.33 27.54 -1.46
N PRO A 358 -6.30 28.42 -1.78
CA PRO A 358 -6.13 29.47 -2.77
C PRO A 358 -4.98 30.41 -2.39
N LEU A 359 -4.22 30.87 -3.39
CA LEU A 359 -3.01 31.66 -3.18
C LEU A 359 -3.29 33.00 -2.45
N GLY A 360 -4.47 33.60 -2.64
CA GLY A 360 -4.86 34.84 -1.96
C GLY A 360 -5.08 34.71 -0.44
N TRP A 361 -5.07 33.49 0.12
CA TRP A 361 -5.09 33.26 1.56
C TRP A 361 -3.69 33.17 2.16
N GLN A 362 -2.63 32.97 1.36
CA GLN A 362 -1.25 32.93 1.86
C GLN A 362 -0.78 34.34 2.26
N ASP A 363 -1.20 35.38 1.53
CA ASP A 363 -0.91 36.79 1.87
C ASP A 363 -1.51 37.20 3.23
N LEU A 364 -2.65 36.62 3.63
CA LEU A 364 -3.28 36.85 4.93
C LEU A 364 -2.49 36.28 6.12
N PHE A 365 -1.65 35.26 5.92
CA PHE A 365 -0.83 34.68 6.98
C PHE A 365 0.59 35.28 7.02
N VAL A 366 1.10 35.79 5.90
CA VAL A 366 2.33 36.61 5.88
C VAL A 366 2.16 37.90 6.68
N ASP A 367 0.95 38.48 6.69
CA ASP A 367 0.65 39.66 7.50
C ASP A 367 0.52 39.38 9.01
N ILE A 368 0.25 38.14 9.43
CA ILE A 368 0.16 37.77 10.85
C ILE A 368 1.55 37.62 11.48
N ASP A 369 2.55 37.16 10.71
CA ASP A 369 3.95 37.08 11.17
C ASP A 369 4.61 38.47 11.28
N ASN A 370 4.03 39.49 10.65
CA ASN A 370 4.43 40.90 10.82
C ASN A 370 3.69 41.61 11.98
N LEU A 371 2.85 40.89 12.72
CA LEU A 371 2.02 41.41 13.82
C LEU A 371 2.49 40.95 15.22
N PHE A 372 3.63 40.26 15.33
CA PHE A 372 4.26 39.89 16.61
C PHE A 372 5.72 40.31 16.73
#